data_AF-R7ZFW2-F1
#
_entry.id   AF-R7ZFW2-F1
#
_cell.length_a   1.000
_cell.length_b   1.000
_cell.length_c   1.000
_cell.angle_alpha   90.00
_cell.angle_beta   90.00
_cell.angle_gamma   90.00
#
_symmetry.space_group_name_H-M   'P 1'
#
loop_
_entity.id
_entity.type
_entity.pdbx_description
1 polymer ?
#
loop_
_entity_poly.entity_id
_entity_poly.type
_entity_poly.pdbx_seq_one_letter_code
_entity_poly.pdbx_strand_id
1 'polypeptide(L)'
;MERLMYLKNILKNENGFSLLEVVASLILITIILLSFFGLFVQSNKTSKTSSTIVDSTYLAQNEMENVYREIKGSTEEQLATKLNYISTGSQQTSLCYNPSENDYSTVWFFEKQQNNVLYKLTIKRRCQFELLDNIIIEVYEDEVLKSKMENIYSRK
;
A
#
# COMPACT_ATOMS: atom_id res chain seq x y z
N MET A 1 50.55 4.77 65.49
CA MET A 1 49.08 4.59 65.39
C MET A 1 48.53 4.94 64.00
N GLU A 2 49.11 5.87 63.23
CA GLU A 2 48.62 6.25 61.88
C GLU A 2 48.61 5.10 60.84
N ARG A 3 49.60 4.21 60.85
CA ARG A 3 49.68 3.11 59.87
C ARG A 3 48.54 2.09 59.97
N LEU A 4 47.97 1.91 61.16
CA LEU A 4 46.81 1.03 61.37
C LEU A 4 45.52 1.65 60.83
N MET A 5 45.44 2.99 60.76
CA MET A 5 44.29 3.72 60.25
C MET A 5 44.24 3.71 58.72
N TYR A 6 45.40 3.74 58.05
CA TYR A 6 45.49 3.69 56.59
C TYR A 6 45.10 2.32 56.00
N LEU A 7 45.51 1.23 56.65
CA LEU A 7 45.13 -0.14 56.27
C LEU A 7 43.62 -0.39 56.41
N LYS A 8 42.99 0.23 57.42
CA LYS A 8 41.54 0.13 57.66
C LYS A 8 40.71 0.83 56.58
N ASN A 9 41.26 1.85 55.92
CA ASN A 9 40.60 2.57 54.83
C ASN A 9 40.75 1.87 53.48
N ILE A 10 41.84 1.13 53.24
CA ILE A 10 42.05 0.36 52.00
C ILE A 10 41.11 -0.85 51.93
N LEU A 11 40.87 -1.51 53.07
CA LEU A 11 39.96 -2.67 53.16
C LEU A 11 38.47 -2.31 53.12
N LYS A 12 38.12 -1.01 53.13
CA LYS A 12 36.75 -0.52 53.18
C LYS A 12 36.26 0.04 51.84
N ASN A 13 36.97 -0.24 50.76
CA ASN A 13 36.61 0.17 49.42
C ASN A 13 35.97 -1.01 48.66
N GLU A 14 34.72 -1.33 48.99
CA GLU A 14 33.88 -2.30 48.28
C GLU A 14 33.25 -1.71 46.99
N ASN A 15 33.86 -0.68 46.41
CA ASN A 15 33.32 0.02 45.24
C ASN A 15 33.91 -0.54 43.92
N GLY A 16 33.97 -1.87 43.81
CA GLY A 16 34.35 -2.56 42.59
C GLY A 16 33.16 -3.40 42.11
N PHE A 17 32.71 -3.14 40.88
CA PHE A 17 31.65 -3.92 40.22
C PHE A 17 31.83 -5.41 40.50
N SER A 18 30.90 -5.98 41.27
CA SER A 18 30.88 -7.43 41.48
C SER A 18 30.58 -8.12 40.15
N LEU A 19 31.24 -9.24 39.87
CA LEU A 19 30.95 -10.05 38.68
C LEU A 19 29.44 -10.40 38.61
N LEU A 20 28.82 -10.63 39.76
CA LEU A 20 27.40 -10.91 39.88
C LEU A 20 26.53 -9.73 39.42
N GLU A 21 26.95 -8.50 39.74
CA GLU A 21 26.24 -7.27 39.38
C GLU A 21 26.35 -6.97 37.88
N VAL A 22 27.51 -7.26 37.28
CA VAL A 22 27.69 -7.17 35.81
C VAL A 22 26.80 -8.18 35.10
N VAL A 23 26.75 -9.43 35.58
CA VAL A 23 25.89 -10.48 34.99
C VAL A 23 24.41 -10.11 35.14
N ALA A 24 23.98 -9.63 36.31
CA ALA A 24 22.62 -9.17 36.54
C ALA A 24 22.24 -8.01 35.60
N SER A 25 23.15 -7.03 35.42
CA SER A 25 22.95 -5.90 34.52
C SER A 25 22.82 -6.34 33.05
N LEU A 26 23.65 -7.28 32.61
CA LEU A 26 23.57 -7.84 31.26
C LEU A 26 22.24 -8.56 31.03
N ILE A 27 21.77 -9.36 32.01
CA ILE A 27 20.46 -10.03 31.93
C ILE A 27 19.34 -8.99 31.80
N LEU A 28 19.38 -7.95 32.62
CA LEU A 28 18.37 -6.90 32.64
C LEU A 28 18.33 -6.13 31.31
N ILE A 29 19.49 -5.77 30.76
CA ILE A 29 19.64 -5.17 29.43
C ILE A 29 19.07 -6.12 28.35
N THR A 30 19.37 -7.42 28.43
CA THR A 30 18.90 -8.40 27.44
C THR A 30 17.38 -8.51 27.44
N ILE A 31 16.75 -8.55 28.61
CA ILE A 31 15.28 -8.56 28.76
C ILE A 31 14.67 -7.30 28.12
N ILE A 32 15.25 -6.13 28.38
CA ILE A 32 14.79 -4.86 27.81
C ILE A 32 14.95 -4.87 26.28
N LEU A 33 16.11 -5.30 25.75
CA LEU A 33 16.34 -5.35 24.31
C LEU A 33 15.38 -6.30 23.60
N LEU A 34 15.13 -7.48 24.17
CA LEU A 34 14.17 -8.45 23.62
C LEU A 34 12.74 -7.89 23.62
N SER A 35 12.37 -7.11 24.63
CA SER A 35 11.01 -6.55 24.73
C SER A 35 10.66 -5.58 23.60
N PHE A 36 11.64 -4.85 23.06
CA PHE A 36 11.43 -3.93 21.93
C PHE A 36 11.92 -4.48 20.59
N PHE A 37 12.59 -5.64 20.56
CA PHE A 37 13.06 -6.27 19.31
C PHE A 37 11.93 -6.49 18.30
N GLY A 38 10.76 -6.90 18.79
CA GLY A 38 9.55 -7.06 17.97
C GLY A 38 9.13 -5.75 17.28
N LEU A 39 9.28 -4.60 17.94
CA LEU A 39 8.94 -3.29 17.37
C LEU A 39 9.89 -2.91 16.22
N PHE A 40 11.17 -3.24 16.32
CA PHE A 40 12.13 -2.99 15.23
C PHE A 40 11.79 -3.82 13.98
N VAL A 41 11.44 -5.10 14.16
CA VAL A 41 11.01 -5.98 13.05
C VAL A 41 9.72 -5.47 12.43
N GLN A 42 8.75 -5.06 13.26
CA GLN A 42 7.47 -4.55 12.79
C GLN A 42 7.61 -3.19 12.08
N SER A 43 8.48 -2.31 12.58
CA SER A 43 8.79 -1.02 11.96
C SER A 43 9.37 -1.18 10.55
N ASN A 44 10.32 -2.10 10.37
CA ASN A 44 10.90 -2.39 9.05
C ASN A 44 9.86 -2.93 8.05
N LYS A 45 8.96 -3.81 8.50
CA LYS A 45 7.87 -4.32 7.65
C LYS A 45 6.90 -3.20 7.28
N THR A 46 6.48 -2.41 8.27
CA THR A 46 5.56 -1.29 8.08
C THR A 46 6.13 -0.25 7.12
N SER A 47 7.41 0.10 7.26
CA SER A 47 8.08 1.05 6.38
C SER A 47 8.11 0.58 4.93
N LYS A 48 8.46 -0.69 4.68
CA LYS A 48 8.43 -1.27 3.33
C LYS A 48 7.02 -1.27 2.74
N THR A 49 6.03 -1.72 3.50
CA THR A 49 4.62 -1.72 3.06
C THR A 49 4.13 -0.30 2.75
N SER A 50 4.45 0.68 3.59
CA SER A 50 4.08 2.09 3.36
C SER A 50 4.72 2.64 2.08
N SER A 51 5.99 2.34 1.82
CA SER A 51 6.65 2.74 0.56
C SER A 51 5.92 2.16 -0.65
N THR A 52 5.67 0.85 -0.66
CA THR A 52 4.96 0.18 -1.76
C THR A 52 3.54 0.72 -1.97
N ILE A 53 2.81 1.05 -0.90
CA ILE A 53 1.47 1.65 -0.99
C ILE A 53 1.55 3.05 -1.62
N VAL A 54 2.50 3.89 -1.20
CA VAL A 54 2.68 5.24 -1.77
C VAL A 54 2.98 5.15 -3.27
N ASP A 55 3.91 4.28 -3.65
CA ASP A 55 4.30 4.09 -5.05
C ASP A 55 3.10 3.59 -5.89
N SER A 56 2.37 2.59 -5.39
CA SER A 56 1.20 2.02 -6.08
C SER A 56 0.03 2.99 -6.19
N THR A 57 -0.16 3.85 -5.19
CA THR A 57 -1.18 4.91 -5.23
C THR A 57 -0.83 5.95 -6.28
N TYR A 58 0.44 6.35 -6.35
CA TYR A 58 0.93 7.25 -7.39
C TYR A 58 0.74 6.67 -8.80
N LEU A 59 1.04 5.37 -8.98
CA LEU A 59 0.79 4.68 -10.25
C LEU A 59 -0.69 4.68 -10.62
N ALA A 60 -1.59 4.37 -9.68
CA ALA A 60 -3.03 4.40 -9.91
C ALA A 60 -3.53 5.81 -10.28
N GLN A 61 -3.02 6.84 -9.61
CA GLN A 61 -3.36 8.23 -9.89
C GLN A 61 -2.93 8.65 -11.29
N ASN A 62 -1.67 8.38 -11.64
CA ASN A 62 -1.13 8.71 -12.95
C ASN A 62 -1.92 8.00 -14.06
N GLU A 63 -2.31 6.74 -13.85
CA GLU A 63 -3.17 6.03 -14.80
C GLU A 63 -4.58 6.63 -14.89
N MET A 64 -5.17 7.07 -13.79
CA MET A 64 -6.47 7.75 -13.80
C MET A 64 -6.40 9.05 -14.60
N GLU A 65 -5.34 9.83 -14.42
CA GLU A 65 -5.10 11.05 -15.18
C GLU A 65 -4.90 10.77 -16.68
N ASN A 66 -4.18 9.69 -17.02
CA ASN A 66 -4.01 9.25 -18.40
C ASN A 66 -5.36 8.87 -19.04
N VAL A 67 -6.19 8.12 -18.32
CA VAL A 67 -7.54 7.77 -18.77
C VAL A 67 -8.38 9.02 -18.99
N TYR A 68 -8.40 9.96 -18.03
CA TYR A 68 -9.17 11.19 -18.17
C TYR A 68 -8.76 12.08 -19.33
N ARG A 69 -7.47 12.11 -19.65
CA ARG A 69 -6.97 12.86 -20.80
C ARG A 69 -7.43 12.27 -22.13
N GLU A 70 -7.44 10.95 -22.24
CA GLU A 70 -7.70 10.26 -23.51
C GLU A 70 -9.16 9.86 -23.73
N ILE A 71 -9.97 9.75 -22.67
CA ILE A 71 -11.37 9.30 -22.77
C ILE A 71 -12.26 10.31 -23.52
N LYS A 72 -11.89 11.60 -23.53
CA LYS A 72 -12.67 12.64 -24.20
C LYS A 72 -12.70 12.40 -25.71
N GLY A 73 -13.90 12.16 -26.25
CA GLY A 73 -14.10 11.93 -27.68
C GLY A 73 -13.58 10.59 -28.19
N SER A 74 -13.23 9.66 -27.30
CA SER A 74 -12.83 8.30 -27.66
C SER A 74 -13.91 7.29 -27.25
N THR A 75 -14.06 6.21 -28.03
CA THR A 75 -14.74 5.00 -27.52
C THR A 75 -13.85 4.30 -26.50
N GLU A 76 -14.42 3.38 -25.73
CA GLU A 76 -13.71 2.61 -24.71
C GLU A 76 -12.60 1.75 -25.33
N GLU A 77 -12.80 1.19 -26.52
CA GLU A 77 -11.80 0.41 -27.26
C GLU A 77 -10.69 1.30 -27.85
N GLN A 78 -11.05 2.48 -28.34
CA GLN A 78 -10.07 3.46 -28.82
C GLN A 78 -9.20 3.96 -27.67
N LEU A 79 -9.81 4.25 -26.52
CA LEU A 79 -9.12 4.59 -25.28
C LEU A 79 -8.15 3.47 -24.88
N ALA A 80 -8.62 2.22 -24.82
CA ALA A 80 -7.79 1.08 -24.48
C ALA A 80 -6.59 0.97 -25.41
N THR A 81 -6.80 1.11 -26.71
CA THR A 81 -5.73 1.07 -27.72
C THR A 81 -4.70 2.19 -27.51
N LYS A 82 -5.14 3.44 -27.31
CA LYS A 82 -4.25 4.60 -27.07
C LYS A 82 -3.39 4.44 -25.83
N LEU A 83 -3.95 3.82 -24.79
CA LEU A 83 -3.29 3.63 -23.50
C LEU A 83 -2.61 2.26 -23.36
N ASN A 84 -2.52 1.48 -24.44
CA ASN A 84 -1.92 0.14 -24.50
C ASN A 84 -2.56 -0.89 -23.54
N TYR A 85 -3.86 -0.75 -23.30
CA TYR A 85 -4.65 -1.77 -22.63
C TYR A 85 -5.17 -2.81 -23.63
N ILE A 86 -5.29 -4.05 -23.15
CA ILE A 86 -5.83 -5.19 -23.87
C ILE A 86 -7.19 -5.52 -23.26
N SER A 87 -8.21 -5.77 -24.08
CA SER A 87 -9.50 -6.24 -23.58
C SER A 87 -9.39 -7.66 -23.04
N THR A 88 -9.83 -7.88 -21.81
CA THR A 88 -9.71 -9.18 -21.11
C THR A 88 -11.04 -9.89 -20.89
N GLY A 89 -12.13 -9.34 -21.43
CA GLY A 89 -13.46 -9.95 -21.39
C GLY A 89 -14.38 -9.44 -22.49
N SER A 90 -15.52 -10.09 -22.66
CA SER A 90 -16.61 -9.55 -23.45
C SER A 90 -17.22 -8.35 -22.73
N GLN A 91 -17.53 -7.29 -23.49
CA GLN A 91 -18.37 -6.20 -23.01
C GLN A 91 -19.66 -6.78 -22.43
N GLN A 92 -19.93 -6.54 -21.15
CA GLN A 92 -21.18 -6.97 -20.53
C GLN A 92 -22.20 -5.88 -20.73
N THR A 93 -23.27 -6.18 -21.47
CA THR A 93 -24.37 -5.24 -21.71
C THR A 93 -25.64 -5.80 -21.09
N SER A 94 -26.37 -4.96 -20.36
CA SER A 94 -27.66 -5.31 -19.75
C SER A 94 -28.77 -4.40 -20.28
N LEU A 95 -29.98 -4.93 -20.36
CA LEU A 95 -31.17 -4.14 -20.69
C LEU A 95 -31.66 -3.42 -19.44
N CYS A 96 -31.70 -2.09 -19.49
CA CYS A 96 -32.14 -1.25 -18.38
C CYS A 96 -33.68 -1.19 -18.30
N TYR A 97 -34.32 -2.28 -17.87
CA TYR A 97 -35.77 -2.30 -17.62
C TYR A 97 -36.04 -2.16 -16.11
N ASN A 98 -36.73 -1.08 -15.72
CA ASN A 98 -36.91 -0.67 -14.31
C ASN A 98 -35.59 -0.68 -13.52
N PRO A 99 -34.53 -0.01 -14.01
CA PRO A 99 -33.21 -0.10 -13.41
C PRO A 99 -33.20 0.53 -12.01
N SER A 100 -32.60 -0.19 -11.07
CA SER A 100 -32.14 0.37 -9.80
C SER A 100 -31.07 1.45 -10.06
N GLU A 101 -30.86 2.34 -9.08
CA GLU A 101 -29.84 3.42 -9.17
C GLU A 101 -28.41 2.89 -9.38
N ASN A 102 -28.17 1.63 -9.04
CA ASN A 102 -26.87 0.96 -9.12
C ASN A 102 -26.72 0.03 -10.33
N ASP A 103 -27.72 -0.05 -11.20
CA ASP A 103 -27.66 -0.92 -12.37
C ASP A 103 -26.80 -0.29 -13.47
N TYR A 104 -25.96 -1.13 -14.08
CA TYR A 104 -25.05 -0.74 -15.16
C TYR A 104 -25.57 -1.24 -16.49
N SER A 105 -25.67 -0.34 -17.47
CA SER A 105 -26.04 -0.69 -18.84
C SER A 105 -24.90 -1.46 -19.52
N THR A 106 -23.66 -1.02 -19.30
CA THR A 106 -22.49 -1.56 -19.98
C THR A 106 -21.27 -1.55 -19.08
N VAL A 107 -20.50 -2.64 -19.09
CA VAL A 107 -19.22 -2.77 -18.40
C VAL A 107 -18.14 -3.23 -19.36
N TRP A 108 -17.02 -2.50 -19.38
CA TRP A 108 -15.82 -2.83 -20.13
C TRP A 108 -14.68 -3.18 -19.18
N PHE A 109 -13.88 -4.18 -19.56
CA PHE A 109 -12.75 -4.69 -18.80
C PHE A 109 -11.50 -4.67 -19.67
N PHE A 110 -10.45 -4.01 -19.17
CA PHE A 110 -9.17 -3.97 -19.84
C PHE A 110 -8.02 -4.19 -18.86
N GLU A 111 -6.93 -4.76 -19.35
CA GLU A 111 -5.71 -4.97 -18.58
C GLU A 111 -4.48 -4.48 -19.34
N LYS A 112 -3.50 -3.97 -18.58
CA LYS A 112 -2.20 -3.53 -19.10
C LYS A 112 -1.12 -4.05 -18.15
N GLN A 113 -0.08 -4.68 -18.69
CA GLN A 113 1.09 -5.12 -17.93
C GLN A 113 2.29 -4.22 -18.24
N GLN A 114 2.95 -3.68 -17.21
CA GLN A 114 4.17 -2.89 -17.37
C GLN A 114 5.08 -3.06 -16.16
N ASN A 115 6.37 -3.41 -16.38
CA ASN A 115 7.39 -3.49 -15.33
C ASN A 115 6.96 -4.29 -14.08
N ASN A 116 6.38 -5.48 -14.27
CA ASN A 116 5.84 -6.35 -13.21
C ASN A 116 4.59 -5.82 -12.48
N VAL A 117 4.02 -4.71 -12.95
CA VAL A 117 2.77 -4.15 -12.45
C VAL A 117 1.64 -4.44 -13.44
N LEU A 118 0.55 -4.97 -12.93
CA LEU A 118 -0.69 -5.21 -13.67
C LEU A 118 -1.70 -4.10 -13.34
N TYR A 119 -2.17 -3.41 -14.36
CA TYR A 119 -3.23 -2.42 -14.28
C TYR A 119 -4.52 -3.03 -14.80
N LYS A 120 -5.60 -2.95 -14.03
CA LYS A 120 -6.95 -3.30 -14.50
C LYS A 120 -7.79 -2.04 -14.58
N LEU A 121 -8.31 -1.76 -15.77
CA LEU A 121 -9.25 -0.67 -16.03
C LEU A 121 -10.64 -1.26 -16.20
N THR A 122 -11.58 -0.81 -15.37
CA THR A 122 -13.00 -1.10 -15.52
C THR A 122 -13.76 0.19 -15.77
N ILE A 123 -14.55 0.22 -16.84
CA ILE A 123 -15.45 1.34 -17.14
C ILE A 123 -16.87 0.82 -17.01
N LYS A 124 -17.71 1.50 -16.22
CA LYS A 124 -19.11 1.11 -16.00
C LYS A 124 -20.05 2.27 -16.30
N ARG A 125 -20.93 2.09 -17.28
CA ARG A 125 -22.00 3.05 -17.61
C ARG A 125 -23.26 2.72 -16.84
N ARG A 126 -23.85 3.71 -16.17
CA ARG A 126 -25.09 3.53 -15.40
C ARG A 126 -26.31 3.57 -16.32
N CYS A 127 -27.30 2.75 -16.01
CA CYS A 127 -28.59 2.73 -16.71
C CYS A 127 -29.34 4.07 -16.63
N GLN A 128 -29.29 4.74 -15.47
CA GLN A 128 -30.01 6.01 -15.26
C GLN A 128 -29.23 7.24 -15.75
N PHE A 129 -27.93 7.09 -16.07
CA PHE A 129 -27.04 8.20 -16.41
C PHE A 129 -26.09 7.82 -17.55
N GLU A 130 -26.58 7.87 -18.79
CA GLU A 130 -25.83 7.42 -19.98
C GLU A 130 -24.57 8.26 -20.29
N LEU A 131 -24.48 9.47 -19.74
CA LEU A 131 -23.31 10.34 -19.91
C LEU A 131 -22.28 10.21 -18.77
N LEU A 132 -22.57 9.38 -17.76
CA LEU A 132 -21.70 9.17 -16.61
C LEU A 132 -21.09 7.77 -16.64
N ASP A 133 -19.76 7.73 -16.71
CA ASP A 133 -18.99 6.50 -16.59
C ASP A 133 -18.29 6.45 -15.23
N ASN A 134 -18.43 5.33 -14.52
CA ASN A 134 -17.57 5.05 -13.36
C ASN A 134 -16.29 4.40 -13.88
N ILE A 135 -15.16 5.03 -13.61
CA ILE A 135 -13.84 4.59 -14.00
C ILE A 135 -13.16 4.04 -12.75
N ILE A 136 -12.74 2.79 -12.83
CA ILE A 136 -12.05 2.08 -11.75
C ILE A 136 -10.71 1.61 -12.28
N ILE A 137 -9.65 1.92 -11.55
CA ILE A 137 -8.29 1.47 -11.83
C ILE A 137 -7.78 0.71 -10.63
N GLU A 138 -7.34 -0.51 -10.87
CA GLU A 138 -6.73 -1.39 -9.87
C GLU A 138 -5.29 -1.69 -10.27
N VAL A 139 -4.38 -1.54 -9.31
CA VAL A 139 -2.94 -1.76 -9.50
C VAL A 139 -2.53 -2.97 -8.68
N TYR A 140 -2.01 -3.98 -9.37
CA TYR A 140 -1.54 -5.23 -8.79
C TYR A 140 -0.04 -5.34 -8.99
N GLU A 141 0.64 -5.84 -7.97
CA GLU A 141 2.06 -6.21 -8.01
C GLU A 141 2.16 -7.61 -7.41
N ASP A 142 2.76 -8.55 -8.14
CA ASP A 142 2.83 -9.98 -7.79
C ASP A 142 1.45 -10.57 -7.45
N GLU A 143 0.43 -10.27 -8.28
CA GLU A 143 -0.97 -10.71 -8.11
C GLU A 143 -1.68 -10.16 -6.86
N VAL A 144 -1.02 -9.32 -6.06
CA VAL A 144 -1.61 -8.68 -4.88
C VAL A 144 -2.09 -7.28 -5.24
N LEU A 145 -3.37 -6.98 -4.96
CA LEU A 145 -3.92 -5.63 -5.09
C LEU A 145 -3.18 -4.68 -4.13
N LYS A 146 -2.51 -3.67 -4.69
CA LYS A 146 -1.78 -2.66 -3.91
C LYS A 146 -2.54 -1.34 -3.81
N SER A 147 -3.29 -0.99 -4.86
CA SER A 147 -4.04 0.26 -4.92
C SER A 147 -5.28 0.14 -5.79
N LYS A 148 -6.31 0.90 -5.43
CA LYS A 148 -7.55 1.04 -6.19
C LYS A 148 -7.99 2.50 -6.18
N MET A 149 -8.31 3.04 -7.36
CA MET A 149 -8.93 4.35 -7.54
C MET A 149 -10.24 4.22 -8.29
N GLU A 150 -11.24 4.98 -7.85
CA GLU A 150 -12.57 4.99 -8.44
C GLU A 150 -13.07 6.43 -8.53
N ASN A 151 -13.55 6.83 -9.70
CA ASN A 151 -14.09 8.17 -9.91
C ASN A 151 -15.12 8.18 -11.06
N ILE A 152 -15.98 9.20 -11.10
CA ILE A 152 -17.05 9.36 -12.08
C ILE A 152 -16.61 10.37 -13.13
N TYR A 153 -16.72 9.98 -14.40
CA TYR A 153 -16.49 10.85 -15.55
C TYR A 153 -17.79 11.26 -16.21
N SER A 154 -17.89 12.53 -16.61
CA SER A 154 -19.01 13.04 -17.41
C SER A 154 -18.54 13.29 -18.85
N ARG A 155 -19.19 12.65 -19.84
CA ARG A 155 -18.88 12.77 -21.28
C ARG A 155 -19.43 14.05 -21.95
N LYS A 156 -19.71 15.10 -21.19
CA LYS A 156 -20.25 16.36 -21.73
C LYS A 156 -19.23 17.13 -22.58
#